data_AF-A0A3D4AYZ8-F1
#
_entry.id   AF-A0A3D4AYZ8-F1
#
_cell.length_a   1.000
_cell.length_b   1.000
_cell.length_c   1.000
_cell.angle_alpha   90.00
_cell.angle_beta   90.00
_cell.angle_gamma   90.00
#
_symmetry.space_group_name_H-M   'P 1'
#
loop_
_entity.id
_entity.type
_entity.pdbx_description
1 polymer ?
#
loop_
_entity_poly.entity_id
_entity_poly.type
_entity_poly.pdbx_seq_one_letter_code
_entity_poly.pdbx_strand_id
1 'polypeptide(L)'
;MDHESDWSLALEQQTDLSMTHGNVPSLAAAVRRGADLRLYMTTEWYEETIYFQQTYAGDGEAVAGLMTHHHGYVHHRQEVEQPNMSIFKYDTSGTYSQMKWLWGDIALDESQAYPYGIYRWFVCDRWRVVYEHDAEGRCIAGDLEELKEHVRRGRSIQVGIRQLFGLAEDTTDGPAHISFVANMQPTIKDGQVHANCDLVVVGAPFWPFTWQDGLHVAMMQPSTSGEMVCFIAEPGQLPFTRIIRRRAMQWMVAERG
;
A
#
# COMPACT_ATOMS: atom_id res chain seq x y z
N MET A 1 -2.11 28.41 -17.74
CA MET A 1 -2.64 28.22 -16.38
C MET A 1 -1.67 27.29 -15.72
N ASP A 2 -0.87 27.79 -14.78
CA ASP A 2 -0.03 26.92 -13.97
C ASP A 2 -0.95 26.00 -13.20
N HIS A 3 -0.95 24.72 -13.56
CA HIS A 3 -1.63 23.73 -12.75
C HIS A 3 -0.83 23.61 -11.46
N GLU A 4 -1.34 24.20 -10.40
CA GLU A 4 -0.91 23.94 -9.03
C GLU A 4 -0.87 22.41 -8.85
N SER A 5 0.25 21.89 -8.34
CA SER A 5 0.44 20.45 -8.13
C SER A 5 -0.70 19.88 -7.29
N ASP A 6 -1.33 18.77 -7.71
CA ASP A 6 -2.35 18.07 -6.92
C ASP A 6 -1.78 17.47 -5.60
N TRP A 7 -0.46 17.53 -5.40
CA TRP A 7 0.23 17.10 -4.20
C TRP A 7 0.36 18.22 -3.17
N SER A 8 -0.04 17.94 -1.94
CA SER A 8 0.08 18.85 -0.79
C SER A 8 0.97 18.25 0.31
N LEU A 9 1.73 19.11 1.00
CA LEU A 9 2.52 18.69 2.16
C LEU A 9 1.59 18.47 3.35
N ALA A 10 1.49 17.23 3.83
CA ALA A 10 0.62 16.84 4.94
C ALA A 10 1.36 16.79 6.28
N LEU A 11 2.66 16.46 6.27
CA LEU A 11 3.50 16.36 7.46
C LEU A 11 4.96 16.63 7.10
N GLU A 12 5.64 17.46 7.89
CA GLU A 12 7.10 17.60 7.90
C GLU A 12 7.66 17.25 9.28
N GLN A 13 8.64 16.36 9.33
CA GLN A 13 9.39 16.00 10.53
C GLN A 13 10.87 16.31 10.34
N GLN A 14 11.55 16.78 11.39
CA GLN A 14 13.01 16.92 11.44
C GLN A 14 13.68 15.61 11.87
N THR A 15 15.02 15.57 11.93
CA THR A 15 15.80 14.39 12.38
C THR A 15 15.42 13.88 13.76
N ASP A 16 15.05 14.78 14.68
CA ASP A 16 14.57 14.42 16.02
C ASP A 16 13.07 14.06 16.06
N LEU A 17 12.46 13.90 14.89
CA LEU A 17 11.04 13.64 14.64
C LEU A 17 10.11 14.76 15.09
N SER A 18 10.64 15.93 15.50
CA SER A 18 9.82 17.10 15.77
C SER A 18 9.07 17.53 14.52
N MET A 19 7.78 17.82 14.66
CA MET A 19 6.91 18.19 13.56
C MET A 19 6.98 19.70 13.32
N THR A 20 7.43 20.11 12.15
CA THR A 20 7.52 21.53 11.74
C THR A 20 6.34 21.96 10.88
N HIS A 21 5.61 21.01 10.30
CA HIS A 21 4.38 21.26 9.54
C HIS A 21 3.42 20.07 9.67
N GLY A 22 2.11 20.35 9.76
CA GLY A 22 1.09 19.32 9.81
C GLY A 22 1.15 18.44 11.07
N ASN A 23 0.52 17.27 11.03
CA ASN A 23 0.53 16.29 12.11
C ASN A 23 0.19 14.87 11.59
N VAL A 24 0.60 13.84 12.34
CA VAL A 24 0.37 12.43 11.97
C VAL A 24 -1.13 12.08 11.83
N PRO A 25 -2.04 12.50 12.73
CA PRO A 25 -3.47 12.25 12.55
C PRO A 25 -4.06 12.77 11.24
N SER A 26 -3.66 13.97 10.79
CA SER A 26 -4.10 14.54 9.51
C SER A 26 -3.57 13.76 8.31
N LEU A 27 -2.30 13.34 8.34
CA LEU A 27 -1.72 12.45 7.34
C LEU A 27 -2.48 11.11 7.27
N ALA A 28 -2.66 10.45 8.42
CA ALA A 28 -3.39 9.19 8.53
C ALA A 28 -4.83 9.33 8.03
N ALA A 29 -5.51 10.44 8.34
CA ALA A 29 -6.86 10.70 7.85
C ALA A 29 -6.93 10.86 6.32
N ALA A 30 -5.93 11.48 5.68
CA ALA A 30 -5.87 11.57 4.23
C ALA A 30 -5.66 10.19 3.58
N VAL A 31 -4.70 9.42 4.09
CA VAL A 31 -4.45 8.05 3.59
C VAL A 31 -5.67 7.14 3.83
N ARG A 32 -6.38 7.28 4.96
CA ARG A 32 -7.62 6.53 5.24
C ARG A 32 -8.74 6.83 4.25
N ARG A 33 -8.73 8.01 3.60
CA ARG A 33 -9.64 8.34 2.49
C ARG A 33 -9.15 7.83 1.13
N GLY A 34 -7.98 7.20 1.05
CA GLY A 34 -7.42 6.66 -0.19
C GLY A 34 -6.41 7.57 -0.88
N ALA A 35 -5.96 8.66 -0.24
CA ALA A 35 -4.98 9.56 -0.85
C ALA A 35 -3.69 8.81 -1.23
N ASP A 36 -3.14 9.15 -2.40
CA ASP A 36 -1.81 8.68 -2.79
C ASP A 36 -0.77 9.29 -1.84
N LEU A 37 0.29 8.55 -1.52
CA LEU A 37 1.31 8.98 -0.55
C LEU A 37 2.70 9.00 -1.20
N ARG A 38 3.48 10.02 -0.87
CA ARG A 38 4.92 10.12 -1.17
C ARG A 38 5.68 10.57 0.06
N LEU A 39 6.93 10.15 0.14
CA LEU A 39 7.86 10.57 1.17
C LEU A 39 9.12 11.13 0.50
N TYR A 40 9.38 12.42 0.67
CA TYR A 40 10.68 13.00 0.38
C TYR A 40 11.54 12.98 1.64
N MET A 41 12.83 12.67 1.47
CA MET A 41 13.79 12.60 2.57
C MET A 41 15.18 13.07 2.16
N THR A 42 15.92 13.58 3.14
CA THR A 42 17.33 13.98 2.98
C THR A 42 18.25 13.10 3.81
N THR A 43 19.39 12.76 3.25
CA THR A 43 20.46 11.99 3.90
C THR A 43 21.75 12.79 3.87
N GLU A 44 22.81 12.30 4.51
CA GLU A 44 24.15 12.90 4.40
C GLU A 44 24.66 12.91 2.94
N TRP A 45 24.25 11.93 2.13
CA TRP A 45 24.87 11.64 0.83
C TRP A 45 23.97 11.90 -0.37
N TYR A 46 22.66 11.91 -0.17
CA TYR A 46 21.66 12.05 -1.23
C TYR A 46 20.33 12.52 -0.69
N GLU A 47 19.43 12.92 -1.59
CA GLU A 47 18.04 13.19 -1.30
C GLU A 47 17.19 12.31 -2.21
N GLU A 48 16.03 11.88 -1.74
CA GLU A 48 15.16 11.04 -2.55
C GLU A 48 13.68 11.33 -2.32
N THR A 49 12.85 10.90 -3.27
CA THR A 49 11.40 10.84 -3.11
C THR A 49 10.95 9.42 -3.39
N ILE A 50 10.31 8.84 -2.39
CA ILE A 50 9.74 7.50 -2.41
C ILE A 50 8.29 7.60 -2.88
N TYR A 51 7.94 6.76 -3.86
CA TYR A 51 6.60 6.63 -4.42
C TYR A 51 6.02 5.29 -3.96
N PHE A 52 4.94 5.34 -3.19
CA PHE A 52 4.33 4.12 -2.65
C PHE A 52 3.31 3.55 -3.62
N GLN A 53 3.41 2.26 -3.93
CA GLN A 53 2.41 1.53 -4.73
C GLN A 53 1.22 1.05 -3.89
N GLN A 54 1.43 0.95 -2.57
CA GLN A 54 0.42 0.54 -1.61
C GLN A 54 0.52 1.43 -0.37
N THR A 55 -0.60 1.74 0.24
CA THR A 55 -0.66 2.42 1.53
C THR A 55 -1.57 1.65 2.47
N TYR A 56 -1.41 1.87 3.77
CA TYR A 56 -2.42 1.48 4.74
C TYR A 56 -2.68 2.61 5.73
N ALA A 57 -3.90 2.62 6.28
CA ALA A 57 -4.23 3.42 7.45
C ALA A 57 -5.07 2.57 8.42
N GLY A 58 -4.69 2.60 9.69
CA GLY A 58 -5.45 2.04 10.81
C GLY A 58 -6.22 3.13 11.57
N ASP A 59 -6.72 2.76 12.74
CA ASP A 59 -7.25 3.74 13.70
C ASP A 59 -6.15 4.66 14.25
N GLY A 60 -6.55 5.88 14.63
CA GLY A 60 -5.61 6.88 15.18
C GLY A 60 -4.53 7.29 14.18
N GLU A 61 -3.28 7.05 14.57
CA GLU A 61 -2.06 7.50 13.88
C GLU A 61 -1.37 6.42 13.05
N ALA A 62 -1.90 5.18 13.03
CA ALA A 62 -1.31 4.10 12.24
C ALA A 62 -1.45 4.40 10.73
N VAL A 63 -0.33 4.67 10.08
CA VAL A 63 -0.26 4.97 8.64
C VAL A 63 1.10 4.58 8.08
N ALA A 64 1.14 4.00 6.89
CA ALA A 64 2.39 3.77 6.19
C ALA A 64 2.23 3.78 4.67
N GLY A 65 3.36 4.05 4.02
CA GLY A 65 3.59 3.73 2.62
C GLY A 65 4.37 2.43 2.47
N LEU A 66 3.98 1.62 1.49
CA LEU A 66 4.59 0.33 1.16
C LEU A 66 5.10 0.33 -0.27
N MET A 67 6.26 -0.30 -0.49
CA MET A 67 6.89 -0.41 -1.80
C MET A 67 7.46 -1.80 -2.02
N THR A 68 7.10 -2.46 -3.13
CA THR A 68 7.41 -3.89 -3.41
C THR A 68 8.24 -4.13 -4.66
N HIS A 69 8.66 -3.11 -5.38
CA HIS A 69 9.35 -3.26 -6.67
C HIS A 69 10.70 -2.55 -6.71
N HIS A 70 11.31 -2.28 -5.56
CA HIS A 70 12.61 -1.63 -5.53
C HIS A 70 13.71 -2.65 -5.82
N HIS A 71 14.34 -2.51 -7.00
CA HIS A 71 15.55 -3.25 -7.33
C HIS A 71 16.78 -2.40 -7.05
N GLY A 72 17.62 -2.84 -6.11
CA GLY A 72 18.92 -2.19 -5.89
C GLY A 72 19.96 -2.75 -6.85
N TYR A 73 20.67 -1.87 -7.55
CA TYR A 73 21.84 -2.21 -8.39
C TYR A 73 23.13 -2.37 -7.56
N VAL A 74 23.10 -1.91 -6.32
CA VAL A 74 24.20 -1.98 -5.37
C VAL A 74 23.67 -2.46 -4.02
N HIS A 75 24.39 -3.38 -3.36
CA HIS A 75 24.12 -3.85 -2.01
C HIS A 75 25.44 -3.82 -1.21
N HIS A 76 25.45 -3.18 -0.04
CA HIS A 76 26.67 -2.92 0.74
C HIS A 76 27.86 -2.37 -0.08
N ARG A 77 27.57 -1.42 -0.99
CA ARG A 77 28.57 -0.80 -1.89
C ARG A 77 29.21 -1.76 -2.92
N GLN A 78 28.62 -2.94 -3.11
CA GLN A 78 29.00 -3.89 -4.15
C GLN A 78 27.87 -3.97 -5.19
N GLU A 79 28.23 -4.10 -6.47
CA GLU A 79 27.24 -4.37 -7.51
C GLU A 79 26.54 -5.71 -7.25
N VAL A 80 25.23 -5.76 -7.45
CA VAL A 80 24.49 -7.02 -7.31
C VAL A 80 24.60 -7.83 -8.61
N GLU A 81 24.87 -9.13 -8.49
CA GLU A 81 25.01 -10.02 -9.66
C GLU A 81 23.66 -10.47 -10.24
N GLN A 82 22.58 -10.38 -9.45
CA GLN A 82 21.25 -10.85 -9.83
C GLN A 82 20.18 -9.84 -9.41
N PRO A 83 19.02 -9.84 -10.11
CA PRO A 83 17.89 -9.06 -9.66
C PRO A 83 17.49 -9.44 -8.23
N ASN A 84 17.01 -8.46 -7.48
CA ASN A 84 16.45 -8.63 -6.14
C ASN A 84 15.26 -7.70 -6.00
N MET A 85 14.34 -8.05 -5.12
CA MET A 85 13.18 -7.25 -4.80
C MET A 85 13.29 -6.77 -3.36
N SER A 86 13.26 -5.46 -3.16
CA SER A 86 13.17 -4.88 -1.82
C SER A 86 11.72 -4.52 -1.51
N ILE A 87 11.27 -4.96 -0.34
CA ILE A 87 9.93 -4.72 0.20
C ILE A 87 10.07 -3.79 1.38
N PHE A 88 9.59 -2.56 1.22
CA PHE A 88 9.71 -1.50 2.21
C PHE A 88 8.37 -1.19 2.86
N LYS A 89 8.43 -0.85 4.15
CA LYS A 89 7.41 -0.12 4.90
C LYS A 89 8.05 1.13 5.51
N TYR A 90 7.45 2.27 5.22
CA TYR A 90 7.79 3.56 5.82
C TYR A 90 6.57 4.12 6.54
N ASP A 91 6.73 4.39 7.83
CA ASP A 91 5.76 5.07 8.67
C ASP A 91 6.41 6.28 9.36
N THR A 92 5.68 7.00 10.20
CA THR A 92 6.13 8.24 10.84
C THR A 92 7.06 8.03 12.04
N SER A 93 7.48 6.78 12.31
CA SER A 93 8.31 6.42 13.48
C SER A 93 9.78 6.83 13.37
N GLY A 94 10.26 7.23 12.18
CA GLY A 94 11.68 7.44 11.91
C GLY A 94 12.46 6.15 11.62
N THR A 95 11.78 5.01 11.56
CA THR A 95 12.35 3.72 11.13
C THR A 95 11.67 3.23 9.86
N TYR A 96 12.31 2.28 9.18
CA TYR A 96 11.73 1.58 8.05
C TYR A 96 11.92 0.08 8.25
N SER A 97 10.97 -0.69 7.77
CA SER A 97 11.13 -2.14 7.64
C SER A 97 11.51 -2.46 6.21
N GLN A 98 12.59 -3.23 6.01
CA GLN A 98 13.04 -3.66 4.69
C GLN A 98 13.30 -5.15 4.67
N MET A 99 12.66 -5.84 3.73
CA MET A 99 13.01 -7.21 3.36
C MET A 99 13.60 -7.20 1.95
N LYS A 100 14.84 -7.66 1.80
CA LYS A 100 15.48 -7.87 0.49
C LYS A 100 15.34 -9.34 0.10
N TRP A 101 14.54 -9.61 -0.91
CA TRP A 101 14.34 -10.94 -1.45
C TRP A 101 15.21 -11.15 -2.70
N LEU A 102 16.20 -12.04 -2.62
CA LEU A 102 16.97 -12.52 -3.76
C LEU A 102 16.17 -13.67 -4.37
N TRP A 103 15.55 -13.45 -5.52
CA TRP A 103 14.59 -14.35 -6.15
C TRP A 103 14.93 -15.84 -5.95
N GLY A 104 14.01 -16.58 -5.32
CA GLY A 104 14.27 -17.93 -4.80
C GLY A 104 14.08 -17.97 -3.30
N ASP A 105 15.01 -18.61 -2.59
CA ASP A 105 14.81 -19.03 -1.19
C ASP A 105 15.55 -18.14 -0.17
N ILE A 106 16.04 -16.97 -0.60
CA ILE A 106 16.86 -16.08 0.24
C ILE A 106 16.15 -14.75 0.45
N ALA A 107 15.73 -14.48 1.68
CA ALA A 107 15.22 -13.20 2.12
C ALA A 107 16.06 -12.66 3.28
N LEU A 108 16.44 -11.39 3.21
CA LEU A 108 17.33 -10.71 4.16
C LEU A 108 16.58 -9.54 4.80
N ASP A 109 16.45 -9.56 6.12
CA ASP A 109 15.94 -8.41 6.88
C ASP A 109 17.04 -7.35 7.00
N GLU A 110 16.79 -6.20 6.40
CA GLU A 110 17.71 -5.05 6.33
C GLU A 110 17.07 -3.82 6.99
N SER A 111 16.07 -4.04 7.87
CA SER A 111 15.35 -3.01 8.60
C SER A 111 16.28 -2.22 9.52
N GLN A 112 16.21 -0.89 9.47
CA GLN A 112 17.10 -0.01 10.24
C GLN A 112 16.36 1.25 10.72
N ALA A 113 16.92 1.90 11.73
CA ALA A 113 16.59 3.30 12.02
C ALA A 113 17.33 4.19 11.02
N TYR A 114 16.65 5.19 10.47
CA TYR A 114 17.31 6.15 9.60
C TYR A 114 17.62 7.44 10.36
N PRO A 115 18.85 7.96 10.30
CA PRO A 115 19.16 9.31 10.73
C PRO A 115 18.96 10.29 9.56
N TYR A 116 17.73 10.43 9.05
CA TYR A 116 17.46 11.38 7.98
C TYR A 116 17.31 12.82 8.49
N GLY A 117 17.65 13.79 7.65
CA GLY A 117 17.61 15.21 7.97
C GLY A 117 16.16 15.70 8.12
N ILE A 118 15.38 15.52 7.06
CA ILE A 118 14.01 15.98 6.94
C ILE A 118 13.17 14.87 6.34
N TYR A 119 11.94 14.70 6.84
CA TYR A 119 10.91 13.81 6.28
C TYR A 119 9.73 14.68 5.83
N ARG A 120 9.40 14.68 4.54
CA ARG A 120 8.23 15.39 4.00
C ARG A 120 7.24 14.40 3.39
N TRP A 121 6.10 14.27 4.02
CA TRP A 121 5.01 13.42 3.56
C TRP A 121 4.03 14.23 2.72
N PHE A 122 3.92 13.86 1.46
CA PHE A 122 3.01 14.50 0.52
C PHE A 122 1.83 13.58 0.23
N VAL A 123 0.64 14.17 0.16
CA VAL A 123 -0.60 13.47 -0.19
C VAL A 123 -1.24 14.07 -1.44
N CYS A 124 -1.85 13.21 -2.25
CA CYS A 124 -2.72 13.59 -3.35
C CYS A 124 -4.11 12.99 -3.11
N ASP A 125 -5.03 13.83 -2.63
CA ASP A 125 -6.41 13.45 -2.30
C ASP A 125 -7.31 13.62 -3.52
N ARG A 126 -7.14 12.73 -4.51
CA ARG A 126 -7.83 12.79 -5.81
C ARG A 126 -8.88 11.70 -6.01
N TRP A 127 -9.08 10.85 -5.03
CA TRP A 127 -9.87 9.62 -5.19
C TRP A 127 -11.27 9.81 -4.62
N ARG A 128 -12.29 9.51 -5.43
CA ARG A 128 -13.69 9.45 -5.00
C ARG A 128 -14.14 8.01 -4.88
N VAL A 129 -14.71 7.64 -3.74
CA VAL A 129 -15.41 6.35 -3.58
C VAL A 129 -16.66 6.32 -4.47
N VAL A 130 -16.76 5.32 -5.33
CA VAL A 130 -17.89 5.13 -6.26
C VAL A 130 -18.78 3.97 -5.84
N TYR A 131 -18.18 2.92 -5.25
CA TYR A 131 -18.91 1.74 -4.82
C TYR A 131 -18.22 1.11 -3.61
N GLU A 132 -19.02 0.67 -2.65
CA GLU A 132 -18.56 0.02 -1.43
C GLU A 132 -19.41 -1.21 -1.14
N HIS A 133 -18.78 -2.29 -0.73
CA HIS A 133 -19.46 -3.51 -0.33
C HIS A 133 -18.84 -4.16 0.91
N ASP A 134 -19.62 -4.99 1.59
CA ASP A 134 -19.15 -5.83 2.69
C ASP A 134 -18.40 -7.07 2.20
N ALA A 135 -17.96 -7.94 3.12
CA ALA A 135 -17.24 -9.16 2.78
C ALA A 135 -18.11 -10.17 2.01
N GLU A 136 -19.43 -10.08 2.10
CA GLU A 136 -20.40 -10.89 1.35
C GLU A 136 -20.70 -10.31 -0.04
N GLY A 137 -20.09 -9.18 -0.41
CA GLY A 137 -20.33 -8.50 -1.68
C GLY A 137 -21.66 -7.73 -1.72
N ARG A 138 -22.32 -7.54 -0.58
CA ARG A 138 -23.54 -6.75 -0.49
C ARG A 138 -23.16 -5.28 -0.51
N CYS A 139 -23.83 -4.51 -1.35
CA CYS A 139 -23.63 -3.07 -1.46
C CYS A 139 -23.88 -2.41 -0.09
N ILE A 140 -22.92 -1.59 0.35
CA ILE A 140 -23.02 -0.69 1.50
C ILE A 140 -23.37 0.72 1.01
N ALA A 141 -22.69 1.18 -0.05
CA ALA A 141 -22.88 2.51 -0.61
C ALA A 141 -22.44 2.59 -2.08
N GLY A 142 -22.95 3.59 -2.80
CA GLY A 142 -22.57 3.86 -4.18
C GLY A 142 -23.30 3.00 -5.21
N ASP A 143 -22.77 2.98 -6.44
CA ASP A 143 -23.39 2.32 -7.60
C ASP A 143 -22.36 1.48 -8.39
N LEU A 144 -22.62 0.18 -8.46
CA LEU A 144 -21.79 -0.77 -9.20
C LEU A 144 -21.82 -0.52 -10.71
N GLU A 145 -22.94 -0.06 -11.27
CA GLU A 145 -23.02 0.30 -12.68
C GLU A 145 -22.24 1.56 -12.99
N GLU A 146 -22.21 2.53 -12.07
CA GLU A 146 -21.34 3.71 -12.18
C GLU A 146 -19.86 3.28 -12.20
N LEU A 147 -19.45 2.39 -11.29
CA LEU A 147 -18.08 1.85 -11.29
C LEU A 147 -17.73 1.15 -12.61
N LYS A 148 -18.63 0.31 -13.13
CA LYS A 148 -18.45 -0.35 -14.43
C LYS A 148 -18.31 0.67 -15.56
N GLU A 149 -19.06 1.77 -15.53
CA GLU A 149 -18.94 2.82 -16.53
C GLU A 149 -17.58 3.53 -16.47
N HIS A 150 -17.05 3.78 -15.27
CA HIS A 150 -15.68 4.32 -15.12
C HIS A 150 -14.62 3.37 -15.69
N VAL A 151 -14.78 2.05 -15.49
CA VAL A 151 -13.93 1.04 -16.10
C VAL A 151 -14.02 1.11 -17.64
N ARG A 152 -15.23 1.17 -18.21
CA ARG A 152 -15.43 1.28 -19.67
C ARG A 152 -14.83 2.55 -20.27
N ARG A 153 -14.75 3.63 -19.48
CA ARG A 153 -14.15 4.91 -19.88
C ARG A 153 -12.63 4.97 -19.69
N GLY A 154 -12.00 3.90 -19.22
CA GLY A 154 -10.56 3.86 -18.98
C GLY A 154 -10.09 4.78 -17.85
N ARG A 155 -10.95 5.06 -16.87
CA ARG A 155 -10.57 5.86 -15.69
C ARG A 155 -9.64 5.05 -14.79
N SER A 156 -8.73 5.73 -14.10
CA SER A 156 -7.91 5.10 -13.06
C SER A 156 -8.77 4.64 -11.90
N ILE A 157 -8.60 3.38 -11.50
CA ILE A 157 -9.33 2.73 -10.41
C ILE A 157 -8.36 2.36 -9.30
N GLN A 158 -8.75 2.57 -8.05
CA GLN A 158 -8.04 2.10 -6.85
C GLN A 158 -9.02 1.29 -5.99
N VAL A 159 -8.49 0.31 -5.26
CA VAL A 159 -9.27 -0.52 -4.35
C VAL A 159 -8.70 -0.36 -2.93
N GLY A 160 -9.56 0.02 -1.99
CA GLY A 160 -9.29 -0.06 -0.57
C GLY A 160 -9.84 -1.37 0.00
N ILE A 161 -8.97 -2.21 0.56
CA ILE A 161 -9.32 -3.53 1.11
C ILE A 161 -9.23 -3.45 2.64
N ARG A 162 -10.36 -3.71 3.31
CA ARG A 162 -10.40 -3.71 4.78
C ARG A 162 -9.82 -4.99 5.35
N GLN A 163 -9.12 -4.90 6.47
CA GLN A 163 -8.46 -6.04 7.13
C GLN A 163 -7.63 -6.88 6.15
N LEU A 164 -6.77 -6.21 5.36
CA LEU A 164 -5.86 -6.90 4.44
C LEU A 164 -4.75 -7.63 5.20
N PHE A 165 -4.22 -7.05 6.28
CA PHE A 165 -3.22 -7.72 7.11
C PHE A 165 -3.87 -8.84 7.92
N GLY A 166 -3.20 -10.00 8.00
CA GLY A 166 -3.79 -11.27 8.45
C GLY A 166 -4.42 -12.13 7.33
N LEU A 167 -4.25 -11.76 6.05
CA LEU A 167 -4.83 -12.48 4.91
C LEU A 167 -4.34 -13.93 4.80
N ALA A 168 -3.06 -14.18 5.10
CA ALA A 168 -2.45 -15.50 4.97
C ALA A 168 -3.16 -16.50 5.91
N GLU A 169 -3.38 -16.10 7.15
CA GLU A 169 -4.04 -16.88 8.21
C GLU A 169 -5.58 -16.83 8.13
N ASP A 170 -6.13 -16.06 7.19
CA ASP A 170 -7.57 -15.72 7.09
C ASP A 170 -8.17 -15.12 8.37
N THR A 171 -7.37 -14.38 9.12
CA THR A 171 -7.88 -13.66 10.29
C THR A 171 -8.25 -12.23 9.92
N THR A 172 -9.26 -11.73 10.62
CA THR A 172 -9.58 -10.30 10.70
C THR A 172 -9.46 -9.78 12.13
N ASP A 173 -8.93 -10.63 13.03
CA ASP A 173 -8.65 -10.31 14.41
C ASP A 173 -7.45 -9.38 14.44
N GLY A 174 -7.68 -8.15 14.88
CA GLY A 174 -6.69 -7.11 14.81
C GLY A 174 -7.32 -5.74 14.81
N PRO A 175 -6.54 -4.67 15.03
CA PRO A 175 -7.06 -3.32 14.95
C PRO A 175 -7.58 -3.03 13.53
N ALA A 176 -8.65 -2.25 13.44
CA ALA A 176 -9.26 -1.93 12.16
C ALA A 176 -8.27 -1.18 11.26
N HIS A 177 -8.16 -1.61 10.01
CA HIS A 177 -7.38 -0.92 9.00
C HIS A 177 -7.91 -1.15 7.59
N ILE A 178 -7.45 -0.31 6.69
CA ILE A 178 -7.68 -0.40 5.25
C ILE A 178 -6.36 -0.21 4.51
N SER A 179 -6.15 -1.05 3.49
CA SER A 179 -5.00 -0.97 2.60
C SER A 179 -5.45 -0.62 1.20
N PHE A 180 -4.84 0.41 0.62
CA PHE A 180 -5.11 0.82 -0.76
C PHE A 180 -4.07 0.25 -1.69
N VAL A 181 -4.52 -0.42 -2.73
CA VAL A 181 -3.65 -1.08 -3.71
C VAL A 181 -3.88 -0.49 -5.09
N ALA A 182 -2.78 -0.29 -5.81
CA ALA A 182 -2.84 0.07 -7.21
C ALA A 182 -3.43 -1.10 -8.02
N ASN A 183 -4.30 -0.77 -8.97
CA ASN A 183 -4.88 -1.72 -9.91
C ASN A 183 -4.24 -1.53 -11.29
N MET A 184 -3.73 -2.60 -11.87
CA MET A 184 -3.11 -2.58 -13.19
C MET A 184 -4.09 -2.88 -14.31
N GLN A 185 -5.19 -3.58 -14.00
CA GLN A 185 -6.15 -4.03 -15.01
C GLN A 185 -7.54 -4.24 -14.38
N PRO A 186 -8.41 -3.21 -14.37
CA PRO A 186 -9.81 -3.41 -14.05
C PRO A 186 -10.50 -4.21 -15.17
N THR A 187 -11.33 -5.19 -14.80
CA THR A 187 -12.12 -5.99 -15.74
C THR A 187 -13.57 -6.10 -15.28
N ILE A 188 -14.49 -6.28 -16.22
CA ILE A 188 -15.90 -6.55 -15.92
C ILE A 188 -16.20 -7.98 -16.36
N LYS A 189 -16.61 -8.82 -15.43
CA LYS A 189 -16.93 -10.24 -15.67
C LYS A 189 -18.08 -10.68 -14.76
N ASP A 190 -19.02 -11.45 -15.31
CA ASP A 190 -20.16 -12.01 -14.57
C ASP A 190 -20.95 -10.97 -13.74
N GLY A 191 -21.05 -9.75 -14.28
CA GLY A 191 -21.74 -8.65 -13.60
C GLY A 191 -20.95 -8.01 -12.45
N GLN A 192 -19.70 -8.38 -12.24
CA GLN A 192 -18.80 -7.83 -11.20
C GLN A 192 -17.63 -7.08 -11.84
N VAL A 193 -17.01 -6.20 -11.06
CA VAL A 193 -15.73 -5.58 -11.39
C VAL A 193 -14.63 -6.35 -10.63
N HIS A 194 -13.55 -6.67 -11.33
CA HIS A 194 -12.34 -7.25 -10.77
C HIS A 194 -11.16 -6.32 -11.01
N ALA A 195 -10.18 -6.33 -10.14
CA ALA A 195 -8.93 -5.57 -10.29
C ALA A 195 -7.75 -6.54 -10.19
N ASN A 196 -6.82 -6.53 -11.15
CA ASN A 196 -5.57 -7.27 -11.01
C ASN A 196 -4.55 -6.37 -10.30
N CYS A 197 -4.10 -6.82 -9.12
CA CYS A 197 -3.13 -6.14 -8.29
C CYS A 197 -1.90 -7.05 -8.11
N ASP A 198 -0.76 -6.60 -8.64
CA ASP A 198 0.49 -7.34 -8.56
C ASP A 198 1.33 -6.86 -7.36
N LEU A 199 2.06 -7.81 -6.75
CA LEU A 199 2.97 -7.63 -5.62
C LEU A 199 2.44 -6.70 -4.51
N VAL A 200 1.34 -7.12 -3.91
CA VAL A 200 0.74 -6.51 -2.72
C VAL A 200 1.40 -7.08 -1.47
N VAL A 201 1.73 -6.22 -0.51
CA VAL A 201 2.24 -6.61 0.81
C VAL A 201 1.09 -6.97 1.74
N VAL A 202 1.26 -8.07 2.46
CA VAL A 202 0.41 -8.47 3.58
C VAL A 202 1.29 -8.58 4.82
N GLY A 203 1.11 -7.66 5.76
CA GLY A 203 1.80 -7.66 7.05
C GLY A 203 1.02 -8.35 8.16
N ALA A 204 1.56 -8.25 9.38
CA ALA A 204 0.92 -8.72 10.60
C ALA A 204 -0.34 -7.91 10.97
N PRO A 205 -1.37 -8.54 11.55
CA PRO A 205 -2.66 -7.89 11.86
C PRO A 205 -2.66 -7.14 13.22
N PHE A 206 -1.56 -6.55 13.65
CA PHE A 206 -1.49 -5.80 14.93
C PHE A 206 -0.54 -4.60 14.84
N TRP A 207 -0.64 -3.63 15.74
CA TRP A 207 0.21 -2.43 15.73
C TRP A 207 0.94 -2.23 17.08
N PRO A 208 2.16 -1.68 17.07
CA PRO A 208 3.06 -1.52 15.93
C PRO A 208 3.61 -2.89 15.46
N PHE A 209 4.06 -2.97 14.21
CA PHE A 209 4.71 -4.17 13.68
C PHE A 209 5.89 -3.83 12.77
N THR A 210 6.75 -4.83 12.57
CA THR A 210 7.88 -4.89 11.64
C THR A 210 7.76 -6.12 10.73
N TRP A 211 8.64 -6.29 9.75
CA TRP A 211 8.61 -7.49 8.91
C TRP A 211 8.96 -8.79 9.65
N GLN A 212 9.53 -8.71 10.85
CA GLN A 212 9.77 -9.89 11.70
C GLN A 212 8.48 -10.47 12.28
N ASP A 213 7.43 -9.66 12.37
CA ASP A 213 6.13 -10.07 12.90
C ASP A 213 5.28 -10.83 11.88
N GLY A 214 5.67 -10.79 10.60
CA GLY A 214 4.97 -11.44 9.51
C GLY A 214 4.99 -10.59 8.25
N LEU A 215 5.43 -11.20 7.14
CA LEU A 215 5.46 -10.58 5.83
C LEU A 215 5.13 -11.62 4.76
N HIS A 216 4.12 -11.31 3.95
CA HIS A 216 3.84 -12.02 2.72
C HIS A 216 3.73 -11.04 1.55
N VAL A 217 4.00 -11.56 0.34
CA VAL A 217 3.72 -10.88 -0.92
C VAL A 217 2.66 -11.66 -1.67
N ALA A 218 1.70 -10.95 -2.24
CA ALA A 218 0.58 -11.54 -2.95
C ALA A 218 0.36 -10.90 -4.33
N MET A 219 0.10 -11.75 -5.33
CA MET A 219 -0.63 -11.34 -6.53
C MET A 219 -2.09 -11.62 -6.27
N MET A 220 -2.97 -10.63 -6.40
CA MET A 220 -4.37 -10.77 -6.02
C MET A 220 -5.33 -10.15 -7.04
N GLN A 221 -6.52 -10.74 -7.08
CA GLN A 221 -7.64 -10.26 -7.86
C GLN A 221 -8.85 -10.04 -6.94
N PRO A 222 -8.96 -8.86 -6.28
CA PRO A 222 -10.18 -8.46 -5.60
C PRO A 222 -11.34 -8.28 -6.60
N SER A 223 -12.56 -8.51 -6.12
CA SER A 223 -13.78 -8.33 -6.90
C SER A 223 -14.91 -7.70 -6.08
N THR A 224 -15.82 -7.02 -6.76
CA THR A 224 -17.01 -6.42 -6.15
C THR A 224 -17.99 -7.44 -5.55
N SER A 225 -17.73 -8.74 -5.74
CA SER A 225 -18.45 -9.82 -5.07
C SER A 225 -18.01 -10.05 -3.63
N GLY A 226 -16.99 -9.33 -3.13
CA GLY A 226 -16.37 -9.56 -1.82
C GLY A 226 -15.23 -10.59 -1.87
N GLU A 227 -15.18 -11.44 -2.89
CA GLU A 227 -14.13 -12.43 -3.08
C GLU A 227 -12.83 -11.82 -3.63
N MET A 228 -11.72 -12.34 -3.14
CA MET A 228 -10.37 -12.06 -3.61
C MET A 228 -9.62 -13.37 -3.81
N VAL A 229 -9.19 -13.63 -5.05
CA VAL A 229 -8.28 -14.74 -5.36
C VAL A 229 -6.86 -14.24 -5.17
N CYS A 230 -6.03 -14.97 -4.43
CA CYS A 230 -4.64 -14.59 -4.21
C CYS A 230 -3.69 -15.75 -4.49
N PHE A 231 -2.52 -15.43 -5.01
CA PHE A 231 -1.33 -16.26 -4.95
C PHE A 231 -0.39 -15.57 -3.95
N ILE A 232 -0.14 -16.20 -2.81
CA ILE A 232 0.61 -15.60 -1.70
C ILE A 232 1.83 -16.46 -1.32
N ALA A 233 2.95 -15.81 -0.99
CA ALA A 233 4.15 -16.46 -0.47
C ALA A 233 4.82 -15.56 0.58
N GLU A 234 5.50 -16.18 1.53
CA GLU A 234 6.51 -15.48 2.33
C GLU A 234 7.78 -15.32 1.47
N PRO A 235 8.42 -14.14 1.46
CA PRO A 235 9.69 -13.96 0.76
C PRO A 235 10.73 -15.00 1.20
N GLY A 236 11.37 -15.66 0.24
CA GLY A 236 12.31 -16.76 0.50
C GLY A 236 11.66 -18.12 0.76
N GLN A 237 10.33 -18.24 0.68
CA GLN A 237 9.59 -19.49 0.92
C GLN A 237 8.62 -19.78 -0.24
N LEU A 238 9.17 -19.99 -1.44
CA LEU A 238 8.38 -20.44 -2.59
C LEU A 238 7.99 -21.92 -2.47
N PRO A 239 6.91 -22.37 -3.14
CA PRO A 239 6.09 -21.66 -4.13
C PRO A 239 4.96 -20.81 -3.54
N PHE A 240 4.36 -19.98 -4.39
CA PHE A 240 3.10 -19.31 -4.05
C PHE A 240 1.97 -20.32 -3.80
N THR A 241 1.20 -20.06 -2.74
CA THR A 241 -0.02 -20.80 -2.40
C THR A 241 -1.23 -20.04 -2.94
N ARG A 242 -2.13 -20.75 -3.63
CA ARG A 242 -3.40 -20.17 -4.07
C ARG A 242 -4.41 -20.20 -2.92
N ILE A 243 -4.92 -19.04 -2.53
CA ILE A 243 -5.99 -18.89 -1.54
C ILE A 243 -7.16 -18.07 -2.12
N ILE A 244 -8.34 -18.26 -1.53
CA ILE A 244 -9.52 -17.43 -1.78
C ILE A 244 -9.95 -16.86 -0.43
N ARG A 245 -10.17 -15.55 -0.40
CA ARG A 245 -10.52 -14.80 0.81
C ARG A 245 -11.68 -13.87 0.53
N ARG A 246 -12.37 -13.45 1.58
CA ARG A 246 -13.45 -12.46 1.48
C ARG A 246 -13.14 -11.27 2.37
N ARG A 247 -13.27 -10.06 1.83
CA ARG A 247 -13.04 -8.81 2.56
C ARG A 247 -14.01 -7.73 2.08
N ALA A 248 -14.38 -6.83 2.99
CA ALA A 248 -15.10 -5.61 2.62
C ALA A 248 -14.15 -4.68 1.85
N MET A 249 -14.65 -3.99 0.84
CA MET A 249 -13.83 -3.14 -0.02
C MET A 249 -14.56 -1.87 -0.43
N GLN A 250 -13.77 -0.85 -0.73
CA GLN A 250 -14.22 0.37 -1.39
C GLN A 250 -13.48 0.55 -2.72
N TRP A 251 -14.24 0.91 -3.74
CA TRP A 251 -13.79 1.06 -5.11
C TRP A 251 -13.83 2.53 -5.47
N MET A 252 -12.69 3.04 -5.92
CA MET A 252 -12.47 4.46 -6.07
C MET A 252 -12.05 4.80 -7.50
N VAL A 253 -12.44 5.99 -7.95
CA VAL A 253 -12.02 6.55 -9.23
C VAL A 253 -11.25 7.83 -8.99
N ALA A 254 -10.17 8.03 -9.73
CA ALA A 254 -9.47 9.31 -9.70
C ALA A 254 -10.37 10.38 -10.33
N GLU A 255 -10.58 11.51 -9.64
CA GLU A 255 -11.35 12.65 -10.16
C GLU A 255 -10.54 13.44 -11.18
N ARG A 256 -9.22 13.47 -11.02
CA ARG A 256 -8.24 14.21 -11.82
C ARG A 256 -7.07 13.31 -12.24
N GLY A 257 -6.42 13.66 -13.35
CA GLY A 257 -5.40 12.86 -14.03
C GLY A 257 -4.00 13.11 -13.48
#